data_AF-A0A256IEP3-F1
#
_entry.id   AF-A0A256IEP3-F1
#
_cell.length_a   1.000
_cell.length_b   1.000
_cell.length_c   1.000
_cell.angle_alpha   90.00
_cell.angle_beta   90.00
_cell.angle_gamma   90.00
#
_symmetry.space_group_name_H-M   'P 1'
#
loop_
_entity.id
_entity.type
_entity.pdbx_description
1 polymer ?
#
loop_
_entity_poly.entity_id
_entity_poly.type
_entity_poly.pdbx_seq_one_letter_code
_entity_poly.pdbx_strand_id
1 'polypeptide(L)'
;MTNLYDFQKIEPLKIKEKAPIIVRGHTLGWAGPSNRESNVAVTRRHRHPYSGGKQDYFRKFRGYCYGENALDVMERMGVQRIAIEEVDNGRVLEVDLVQYRQSELYAETFEIGGRNVCVPIEEMIHSWDIEDCTIIDKDGNRR
;
A
#
# COMPACT_ATOMS: atom_id res chain seq x y z
N MET A 1 -30.64 9.68 9.47
CA MET A 1 -31.17 8.38 9.03
C MET A 1 -30.42 8.06 7.76
N THR A 2 -29.33 7.30 7.87
CA THR A 2 -28.39 6.98 6.78
C THR A 2 -29.02 5.87 5.94
N ASN A 3 -29.21 6.10 4.64
CA ASN A 3 -29.81 5.10 3.74
C ASN A 3 -28.72 4.32 2.98
N LEU A 4 -29.07 3.19 2.35
CA LEU A 4 -28.11 2.37 1.58
C LEU A 4 -27.45 3.14 0.41
N TYR A 5 -28.07 4.24 -0.03
CA TYR A 5 -27.54 5.16 -1.04
C TYR A 5 -26.38 6.01 -0.50
N ASP A 6 -26.30 6.21 0.83
CA ASP A 6 -25.21 6.89 1.56
C ASP A 6 -23.96 6.02 1.72
N PHE A 7 -23.98 4.73 1.33
CA PHE A 7 -22.77 3.98 0.93
C PHE A 7 -22.29 4.46 -0.46
N GLN A 8 -22.26 5.77 -0.60
CA GLN A 8 -22.00 6.57 -1.78
C GLN A 8 -20.66 6.16 -2.37
N LYS A 9 -20.67 5.88 -3.68
CA LYS A 9 -19.55 5.87 -4.62
C LYS A 9 -18.30 6.52 -4.05
N ILE A 10 -17.48 5.74 -3.34
CA ILE A 10 -16.16 6.20 -2.92
C ILE A 10 -15.40 6.47 -4.21
N GLU A 11 -14.92 7.69 -4.37
CA GLU A 11 -14.22 8.07 -5.60
C GLU A 11 -12.99 7.15 -5.76
N PRO A 12 -12.73 6.65 -6.98
CA PRO A 12 -11.51 5.91 -7.25
C PRO A 12 -10.27 6.70 -6.82
N LEU A 13 -9.24 5.95 -6.45
CA LEU A 13 -8.03 6.51 -5.86
C LEU A 13 -7.25 7.34 -6.89
N LYS A 14 -6.95 8.60 -6.54
CA LYS A 14 -6.12 9.51 -7.33
C LYS A 14 -4.92 9.93 -6.51
N ILE A 15 -3.71 9.65 -6.99
CA ILE A 15 -2.47 9.92 -6.26
C ILE A 15 -1.42 10.52 -7.21
N LYS A 16 -0.60 11.43 -6.70
CA LYS A 16 0.62 11.88 -7.37
C LYS A 16 1.84 11.54 -6.53
N GLU A 17 2.68 10.66 -7.02
CA GLU A 17 3.95 10.30 -6.40
C GLU A 17 4.88 11.53 -6.35
N LYS A 18 5.45 11.81 -5.18
CA LYS A 18 6.27 13.02 -4.96
C LYS A 18 7.59 12.74 -4.26
N ALA A 19 7.56 11.99 -3.16
CA ALA A 19 8.73 11.74 -2.34
C ALA A 19 8.98 10.22 -2.21
N PRO A 20 10.22 9.75 -2.41
CA PRO A 20 10.50 8.32 -2.27
C PRO A 20 10.44 7.90 -0.80
N ILE A 21 9.84 6.74 -0.54
CA ILE A 21 9.87 6.08 0.78
C ILE A 21 11.16 5.26 0.83
N ILE A 22 12.18 5.81 1.47
CA ILE A 22 13.51 5.19 1.57
C ILE A 22 13.65 4.48 2.91
N VAL A 23 13.88 3.18 2.87
CA VAL A 23 14.11 2.34 4.05
C VAL A 23 15.49 1.72 3.92
N ARG A 24 16.41 2.12 4.81
CA ARG A 24 17.81 1.63 4.85
C ARG A 24 18.51 1.65 3.47
N GLY A 25 18.34 2.73 2.72
CA GLY A 25 18.98 2.92 1.41
C GLY A 25 18.22 2.31 0.23
N HIS A 26 17.11 1.60 0.46
CA HIS A 26 16.27 1.04 -0.59
C HIS A 26 14.97 1.82 -0.74
N THR A 27 14.57 2.08 -1.98
CA THR A 27 13.25 2.66 -2.29
C THR A 27 12.18 1.59 -2.21
N LEU A 28 11.26 1.73 -1.26
CA LEU A 28 10.15 0.81 -1.05
C LEU A 28 8.94 1.13 -1.95
N GLY A 29 8.78 2.42 -2.25
CA GLY A 29 7.64 3.02 -2.93
C GLY A 29 7.75 4.54 -2.90
N TRP A 30 6.63 5.22 -3.15
CA TRP A 30 6.54 6.68 -3.20
C TRP A 30 5.35 7.18 -2.41
N ALA A 31 5.50 8.31 -1.73
CA ALA A 31 4.39 8.98 -1.07
C ALA A 31 4.05 10.28 -1.79
N GLY A 32 2.79 10.68 -1.72
CA GLY A 32 2.38 11.99 -2.17
C GLY A 32 0.89 12.27 -1.99
N PRO A 33 0.43 13.46 -2.40
CA PRO A 33 -0.94 13.91 -2.19
C PRO A 33 -1.93 13.06 -2.97
N SER A 34 -3.13 12.92 -2.41
CA SER A 34 -4.23 12.13 -2.97
C SER A 34 -5.59 12.83 -2.82
N ASN A 35 -6.65 12.25 -3.41
CA ASN A 35 -8.04 12.63 -3.14
C ASN A 35 -8.60 12.12 -1.80
N ARG A 36 -7.74 11.71 -0.85
CA ARG A 36 -8.10 11.24 0.51
C ARG A 36 -7.77 12.24 1.62
N GLU A 37 -7.57 13.53 1.28
CA GLU A 37 -7.15 14.60 2.22
C GLU A 37 -5.88 14.29 3.02
N SER A 38 -5.09 13.31 2.55
CA SER A 38 -3.87 12.81 3.21
C SER A 38 -2.88 12.34 2.16
N ASN A 39 -1.61 12.20 2.55
CA ASN A 39 -0.64 11.52 1.70
C ASN A 39 -0.95 10.03 1.66
N VAL A 40 -0.77 9.44 0.48
CA VAL A 40 -0.88 7.99 0.28
C VAL A 40 0.47 7.46 -0.19
N ALA A 41 0.90 6.35 0.40
CA ALA A 41 2.06 5.61 -0.06
C ALA A 41 1.65 4.65 -1.17
N VAL A 42 2.25 4.75 -2.34
CA VAL A 42 2.13 3.77 -3.43
C VAL A 42 3.31 2.82 -3.36
N THR A 43 3.03 1.53 -3.25
CA THR A 43 4.04 0.48 -3.33
C THR A 43 3.66 -0.51 -4.41
N ARG A 44 4.63 -0.87 -5.24
CA ARG A 44 4.43 -1.82 -6.33
C ARG A 44 4.88 -3.20 -5.88
N ARG A 45 4.04 -4.21 -6.10
CA ARG A 45 4.28 -5.60 -5.70
C ARG A 45 3.77 -6.57 -6.75
N HIS A 46 4.47 -7.68 -6.92
CA HIS A 46 3.95 -8.85 -7.63
C HIS A 46 3.26 -9.80 -6.65
N ARG A 47 2.19 -10.47 -7.09
CA ARG A 47 1.66 -11.61 -6.34
C ARG A 47 2.69 -12.75 -6.32
N HIS A 48 2.89 -13.33 -5.14
CA HIS A 48 3.67 -14.55 -5.00
C HIS A 48 2.90 -15.77 -5.53
N PRO A 49 3.58 -16.74 -6.17
CA PRO A 49 4.92 -16.63 -6.74
C PRO A 49 4.89 -15.94 -8.12
N TYR A 50 5.91 -15.16 -8.45
CA TYR A 50 6.14 -14.68 -9.83
C TYR A 50 7.42 -15.28 -10.43
N SER A 51 7.72 -14.95 -11.69
CA SER A 51 8.77 -15.56 -12.54
C SER A 51 10.00 -16.04 -11.76
N GLY A 52 10.20 -17.37 -11.74
CA GLY A 52 11.29 -18.04 -11.04
C GLY A 52 11.06 -18.30 -9.55
N GLY A 53 9.80 -18.29 -9.08
CA GLY A 53 9.46 -18.51 -7.66
C GLY A 53 9.75 -17.30 -6.77
N LYS A 54 10.02 -16.14 -7.37
CA LYS A 54 10.34 -14.92 -6.65
C LYS A 54 9.15 -14.38 -5.88
N GLN A 55 9.44 -13.58 -4.87
CA GLN A 55 8.48 -12.92 -4.00
C GLN A 55 8.94 -11.50 -3.75
N ASP A 56 8.08 -10.53 -4.02
CA ASP A 56 8.34 -9.16 -3.60
C ASP A 56 8.02 -9.06 -2.12
N TYR A 57 8.98 -8.52 -1.37
CA TYR A 57 8.96 -8.27 0.08
C TYR A 57 7.73 -8.84 0.81
N PHE A 58 7.88 -10.09 1.24
CA PHE A 58 7.07 -10.88 2.17
C PHE A 58 5.53 -10.70 2.07
N ARG A 59 4.89 -11.71 1.49
CA ARG A 59 3.44 -11.95 1.52
C ARG A 59 3.19 -13.15 2.43
N LYS A 60 2.41 -12.98 3.49
CA LYS A 60 2.01 -14.03 4.44
C LYS A 60 0.57 -13.81 4.86
N PHE A 61 -0.09 -14.82 5.42
CA PHE A 61 -1.49 -14.71 5.88
C PHE A 61 -2.43 -14.12 4.82
N ARG A 62 -2.19 -14.48 3.54
CA ARG A 62 -2.90 -13.97 2.35
C ARG A 62 -2.77 -12.47 2.08
N GLY A 63 -2.03 -11.72 2.89
CA GLY A 63 -1.81 -10.27 2.80
C GLY A 63 -0.35 -9.88 2.57
N TYR A 64 -0.12 -8.58 2.38
CA TYR A 64 1.22 -8.00 2.24
C TYR A 64 1.77 -7.61 3.60
N CYS A 65 3.08 -7.71 3.77
CA CYS A 65 3.75 -7.35 5.01
C CYS A 65 4.59 -6.09 4.86
N TYR A 66 4.64 -5.31 5.93
CA TYR A 66 5.56 -4.18 6.06
C TYR A 66 6.35 -4.29 7.36
N GLY A 67 7.62 -3.94 7.27
CA GLY A 67 8.47 -3.74 8.44
C GLY A 67 8.04 -2.50 9.21
N GLU A 68 8.14 -2.53 10.55
CA GLU A 68 7.87 -1.38 11.40
C GLU A 68 8.66 -0.14 10.98
N ASN A 69 9.90 -0.31 10.52
CA ASN A 69 10.71 0.80 10.03
C ASN A 69 10.16 1.44 8.76
N ALA A 70 9.53 0.66 7.87
CA ALA A 70 8.86 1.19 6.69
C ALA A 70 7.62 1.98 7.09
N LEU A 71 6.84 1.45 8.04
CA LEU A 71 5.66 2.12 8.59
C LEU A 71 6.05 3.44 9.29
N ASP A 72 7.14 3.46 10.05
CA ASP A 72 7.66 4.67 10.70
C ASP A 72 8.03 5.76 9.68
N VAL A 73 8.66 5.37 8.57
CA VAL A 73 9.01 6.30 7.49
C VAL A 73 7.74 6.85 6.84
N MET A 74 6.78 5.98 6.50
CA MET A 74 5.49 6.40 5.92
C MET A 74 4.75 7.38 6.84
N GLU A 75 4.66 7.07 8.13
CA GLU A 75 4.00 7.91 9.13
C GLU A 75 4.65 9.30 9.25
N ARG A 76 5.99 9.37 9.27
CA ARG A 76 6.73 10.64 9.26
C ARG A 76 6.52 11.47 7.99
N MET A 77 6.13 10.84 6.90
CA MET A 77 5.77 11.49 5.64
C MET A 77 4.30 11.93 5.61
N GLY A 78 3.55 11.79 6.71
CA GLY A 78 2.13 12.12 6.79
C GLY A 78 1.25 11.15 6.02
N VAL A 79 1.75 9.95 5.72
CA VAL A 79 0.96 8.90 5.06
C VAL A 79 -0.07 8.35 6.05
N GLN A 80 -1.34 8.30 5.65
CA GLN A 80 -2.39 7.63 6.41
C GLN A 80 -2.86 6.35 5.73
N ARG A 81 -2.72 6.25 4.40
CA ARG A 81 -3.11 5.07 3.63
C ARG A 81 -1.98 4.56 2.75
N ILE A 82 -2.01 3.26 2.50
CA ILE A 82 -1.09 2.59 1.60
C ILE A 82 -1.91 2.03 0.44
N ALA A 83 -1.53 2.39 -0.78
CA ALA A 83 -1.99 1.82 -2.03
C ALA A 83 -0.98 0.77 -2.50
N ILE A 84 -1.36 -0.49 -2.43
CA ILE A 84 -0.55 -1.62 -2.89
C ILE A 84 -0.99 -1.94 -4.31
N GLU A 85 -0.15 -1.58 -5.27
CA GLU A 85 -0.36 -1.86 -6.68
C GLU A 85 0.19 -3.25 -7.02
N GLU A 86 -0.72 -4.18 -7.30
CA GLU A 86 -0.41 -5.51 -7.81
C GLU A 86 -0.17 -5.43 -9.32
N VAL A 87 1.11 -5.36 -9.70
CA VAL A 87 1.51 -5.06 -11.09
C VAL A 87 1.21 -6.21 -12.07
N ASP A 88 0.93 -7.41 -11.56
CA ASP A 88 0.71 -8.62 -12.36
C ASP A 88 -0.77 -8.87 -12.73
N ASN A 89 -1.72 -8.19 -12.08
CA ASN A 89 -3.15 -8.34 -12.36
C ASN A 89 -3.91 -7.01 -12.43
N GLY A 90 -3.21 -5.87 -12.39
CA GLY A 90 -3.82 -4.56 -12.51
C GLY A 90 -4.77 -4.23 -11.36
N ARG A 91 -4.50 -4.71 -10.15
CA ARG A 91 -5.31 -4.43 -8.96
C ARG A 91 -4.61 -3.47 -8.02
N VAL A 92 -5.36 -2.55 -7.40
CA VAL A 92 -4.87 -1.66 -6.35
C VAL A 92 -5.62 -1.92 -5.07
N LEU A 93 -4.90 -2.27 -4.00
CA LEU A 93 -5.46 -2.48 -2.67
C LEU A 93 -5.18 -1.26 -1.80
N GLU A 94 -6.22 -0.69 -1.21
CA GLU A 94 -6.13 0.45 -0.30
C GLU A 94 -6.30 -0.02 1.14
N VAL A 95 -5.36 0.35 2.01
CA VAL A 95 -5.33 -0.05 3.42
C VAL A 95 -4.88 1.09 4.30
N ASP A 96 -5.45 1.22 5.50
CA ASP A 96 -5.01 2.24 6.44
C ASP A 96 -3.70 1.81 7.09
N LEU A 97 -2.77 2.74 7.23
CA LEU A 97 -1.50 2.51 7.91
C LEU A 97 -1.73 2.03 9.36
N VAL A 98 -2.79 2.54 10.01
CA VAL A 98 -3.14 2.14 11.39
C VAL A 98 -3.50 0.65 11.50
N GLN A 99 -4.07 0.04 10.45
CA GLN A 99 -4.36 -1.39 10.46
C GLN A 99 -3.08 -2.23 10.59
N TYR A 100 -1.97 -1.80 9.97
CA TYR A 100 -0.68 -2.46 10.19
C TYR A 100 -0.16 -2.27 11.61
N ARG A 101 -0.32 -1.08 12.20
CA ARG A 101 0.11 -0.80 13.58
C ARG A 101 -0.66 -1.59 14.62
N GLN A 102 -1.91 -1.91 14.32
CA GLN A 102 -2.80 -2.68 15.19
C GLN A 102 -2.79 -4.17 14.88
N SER A 103 -2.14 -4.59 13.79
CA SER A 103 -2.12 -5.99 13.40
C SER A 103 -1.32 -6.85 14.38
N GLU A 104 -1.97 -7.90 14.87
CA GLU A 104 -1.33 -8.95 15.66
C GLU A 104 -0.66 -10.02 14.78
N LEU A 105 -0.85 -9.96 13.45
CA LEU A 105 -0.31 -10.93 12.51
C LEU A 105 1.17 -10.66 12.24
N TYR A 106 1.99 -11.12 13.18
CA TYR A 106 3.44 -11.13 13.06
C TYR A 106 3.89 -12.10 11.98
N ALA A 107 4.59 -11.56 11.00
CA ALA A 107 5.02 -12.28 9.83
C ALA A 107 6.40 -12.93 10.07
N GLU A 108 7.42 -12.10 10.30
CA GLU A 108 8.80 -12.45 10.61
C GLU A 108 9.58 -11.18 11.03
N THR A 109 10.79 -11.33 11.57
CA THR A 109 11.71 -10.21 11.81
C THR A 109 12.88 -10.32 10.86
N PHE A 110 13.14 -9.27 10.08
CA PHE A 110 14.31 -9.19 9.21
C PHE A 110 15.34 -8.24 9.80
N GLU A 111 16.63 -8.53 9.63
CA GLU A 111 17.71 -7.64 10.06
C GLU A 111 17.50 -6.21 9.54
N ILE A 112 17.05 -6.09 8.28
CA ILE A 112 16.86 -4.82 7.56
C ILE A 112 15.46 -4.24 7.76
N GLY A 113 14.43 -5.08 7.98
CA GLY A 113 13.03 -4.66 8.06
C GLY A 113 12.47 -4.53 9.48
N GLY A 114 13.22 -4.93 10.50
CA GLY A 114 12.67 -5.09 11.84
C GLY A 114 11.50 -6.09 11.86
N ARG A 115 10.59 -5.92 12.82
CA ARG A 115 9.37 -6.72 12.92
C ARG A 115 8.47 -6.41 11.73
N ASN A 116 8.08 -7.45 10.98
CA ASN A 116 7.15 -7.33 9.87
C ASN A 116 5.76 -7.77 10.31
N VAL A 117 4.77 -6.95 9.99
CA VAL A 117 3.36 -7.15 10.32
C VAL A 117 2.56 -7.24 9.03
N CYS A 118 1.47 -8.01 9.06
CA CYS A 118 0.64 -8.29 7.90
C CYS A 118 -0.77 -7.76 8.10
N VAL A 119 -1.38 -7.21 7.04
CA VAL A 119 -2.83 -7.00 7.00
C VAL A 119 -3.39 -7.92 5.89
N PRO A 120 -4.31 -8.85 6.19
CA PRO A 120 -4.93 -9.72 5.20
C PRO A 120 -5.71 -8.93 4.14
N ILE A 121 -5.87 -9.49 2.93
CA ILE A 121 -6.54 -8.79 1.83
C ILE A 121 -8.02 -8.54 2.13
N GLU A 122 -8.64 -9.44 2.88
CA GLU A 122 -10.02 -9.33 3.35
C GLU A 122 -10.26 -8.14 4.30
N GLU A 123 -9.20 -7.57 4.86
CA GLU A 123 -9.26 -6.39 5.72
C GLU A 123 -8.93 -5.09 4.98
N MET A 124 -8.63 -5.15 3.68
CA MET A 124 -8.36 -3.95 2.88
C MET A 124 -9.62 -3.09 2.79
N ILE A 125 -9.45 -1.77 2.88
CA ILE A 125 -10.57 -0.81 2.86
C ILE A 125 -11.24 -0.86 1.50
N HIS A 126 -10.43 -0.85 0.44
CA HIS A 126 -10.90 -0.92 -0.94
C HIS A 126 -9.99 -1.79 -1.80
N SER A 127 -10.60 -2.36 -2.83
CA SER A 127 -9.93 -2.99 -3.96
C SER A 127 -10.44 -2.31 -5.21
N TRP A 128 -9.53 -1.80 -6.02
CA TRP A 128 -9.82 -1.13 -7.28
C TRP A 128 -9.14 -1.87 -8.42
N ASP A 129 -9.73 -1.79 -9.62
CA ASP A 129 -8.97 -2.02 -10.84
C ASP A 129 -8.08 -0.79 -11.10
N ILE A 130 -6.86 -1.02 -11.58
CA ILE A 130 -5.90 0.06 -11.86
C ILE A 130 -6.46 1.04 -12.88
N GLU A 131 -7.28 0.57 -13.82
CA GLU A 131 -7.92 1.37 -14.86
C GLU A 131 -8.90 2.42 -14.30
N ASP A 132 -9.50 2.13 -13.14
CA ASP A 132 -10.37 3.07 -12.43
C ASP A 132 -9.57 4.10 -11.61
N CYS A 133 -8.33 3.76 -11.26
CA CYS A 133 -7.45 4.63 -10.48
C CYS A 133 -6.78 5.69 -11.37
N THR A 134 -6.09 6.62 -10.73
CA THR A 134 -5.12 7.49 -11.42
C THR A 134 -3.90 7.64 -10.56
N ILE A 135 -2.80 7.02 -10.98
CA ILE A 135 -1.51 7.16 -10.31
C ILE A 135 -0.57 7.92 -11.23
N ILE A 136 -0.26 9.17 -10.88
CA ILE A 136 0.77 9.95 -11.57
C ILE A 136 2.11 9.62 -10.92
N ASP A 137 2.99 8.94 -11.65
CA ASP A 137 4.29 8.54 -11.13
C ASP A 137 5.23 9.74 -10.90
N LYS A 138 6.39 9.47 -10.31
CA LYS A 138 7.42 10.48 -10.02
C LYS A 138 7.90 11.28 -11.25
N ASP A 139 7.77 10.70 -12.44
CA ASP A 139 8.22 11.27 -13.71
C ASP A 139 7.07 12.00 -14.45
N GLY A 140 5.86 11.96 -13.88
CA GLY A 140 4.67 12.61 -14.41
C GLY A 140 3.85 11.73 -15.36
N ASN A 141 4.18 10.46 -15.50
CA ASN A 141 3.40 9.54 -16.34
C ASN A 141 2.18 9.05 -15.59
N ARG A 142 1.04 8.98 -16.29
CA ARG A 142 -0.16 8.36 -15.77
C ARG A 142 -0.05 6.85 -15.90
N ARG A 143 -0.37 6.16 -14.81
CA ARG A 143 -0.54 4.72 -14.72
C ARG A 143 -1.99 4.44 -14.32
#